data_AF-A0A377MBI0-F1
#
_entry.id   AF-A0A377MBI0-F1
#
_cell.length_a   1.000
_cell.length_b   1.000
_cell.length_c   1.000
_cell.angle_alpha   90.00
_cell.angle_beta   90.00
_cell.angle_gamma   90.00
#
_symmetry.space_group_name_H-M   'P 1'
#
loop_
_entity.id
_entity.type
_entity.pdbx_description
1 polymer ?
#
loop_
_entity_poly.entity_id
_entity_poly.type
_entity_poly.pdbx_seq_one_letter_code
_entity_poly.pdbx_strand_id
1 'polypeptide(L)' 'MAYFDFREAVEKVVIDVAQAHFWDITSVSALDKVVIKFRREGTEVEIRG' A
#
# COMPACT_ATOMS: atom_id res chain seq x y z
N MET A 1 -2.50 -12.41 -2.51
CA MET A 1 -2.61 -11.41 -1.42
C MET A 1 -1.93 -11.91 -0.14
N ALA A 2 -0.86 -12.69 -0.23
CA ALA A 2 -0.20 -13.35 0.91
C ALA A 2 1.06 -12.61 1.39
N TYR A 3 1.28 -11.39 0.91
CA TYR A 3 2.50 -10.60 1.14
C TYR A 3 2.29 -9.42 2.10
N PHE A 4 1.05 -9.13 2.52
CA PHE A 4 0.72 -8.03 3.42
C PHE A 4 -0.11 -8.59 4.58
N ASP A 5 0.36 -8.37 5.81
CA ASP A 5 -0.47 -8.57 7.00
C ASP A 5 -1.19 -7.26 7.32
N PHE A 6 -2.52 -7.30 7.28
CA PHE A 6 -3.38 -6.15 7.54
C PHE A 6 -3.93 -6.16 8.98
N ARG A 7 -3.65 -7.21 9.76
CA ARG A 7 -4.11 -7.35 11.16
C ARG A 7 -3.05 -6.89 12.16
N GLU A 8 -1.85 -6.59 11.68
CA GLU A 8 -0.81 -6.00 12.49
C GLU A 8 -1.19 -4.55 12.81
N ALA A 9 -1.20 -4.19 14.10
CA ALA A 9 -1.53 -2.85 14.55
C ALA A 9 -0.35 -1.91 14.29
N VAL A 10 -0.23 -1.44 13.05
CA VAL A 10 0.76 -0.45 12.64
C VAL A 10 0.12 0.93 12.56
N GLU A 11 0.73 1.91 13.23
CA GLU A 11 0.26 3.30 13.22
C GLU A 11 0.48 3.95 11.85
N LYS A 12 1.59 3.62 11.19
CA LYS A 12 1.98 4.20 9.90
C LYS A 12 2.67 3.18 8.98
N VAL A 13 2.27 3.18 7.72
CA VAL A 13 2.89 2.42 6.62
C VAL A 13 3.40 3.39 5.56
N VAL A 14 4.67 3.25 5.19
CA VAL A 14 5.29 4.00 4.08
C VAL A 14 5.52 3.05 2.92
N ILE A 15 4.91 3.34 1.78
CA ILE A 15 5.10 2.59 0.54
C ILE A 15 5.99 3.43 -0.38
N ASP A 16 7.27 3.05 -0.45
CA ASP A 16 8.23 3.70 -1.33
C ASP A 16 8.25 3.02 -2.70
N VAL A 17 7.86 3.80 -3.71
CA VAL A 17 7.80 3.41 -5.12
C VAL A 17 8.76 4.25 -5.97
N ALA A 18 9.71 4.98 -5.37
CA ALA A 18 10.63 5.85 -6.10
C ALA A 18 11.57 5.09 -7.05
N GLN A 19 11.73 3.79 -6.85
CA GLN A 19 12.49 2.89 -7.72
C GLN A 19 11.57 1.92 -8.50
N ALA A 20 10.25 2.04 -8.35
CA ALA A 20 9.28 1.20 -9.04
C ALA A 20 8.74 1.92 -10.27
N HIS A 21 9.01 1.36 -11.44
CA HIS A 21 8.37 1.83 -12.66
C HIS A 21 7.05 1.09 -12.87
N PHE A 22 5.94 1.77 -12.58
CA PHE A 22 4.60 1.27 -12.91
C PHE A 22 4.36 1.44 -14.41
N TRP A 23 4.46 0.34 -15.16
CA TRP A 23 4.25 0.33 -16.61
C TRP A 23 2.83 -0.08 -17.03
N ASP A 24 1.96 -0.42 -16.07
CA ASP A 24 0.61 -0.87 -16.33
C ASP A 24 -0.42 -0.40 -15.28
N ILE A 25 -1.67 -0.23 -15.72
CA ILE A 25 -2.79 0.23 -14.87
C ILE A 25 -3.21 -0.80 -13.81
N THR A 26 -2.88 -2.08 -14.03
CA THR A 26 -3.26 -3.18 -13.15
C THR A 26 -2.45 -3.14 -11.85
N SER A 27 -1.15 -2.83 -11.95
CA SER A 27 -0.23 -2.68 -10.84
C SER A 27 -0.59 -1.49 -9.96
N VAL A 28 -1.01 -0.37 -10.56
CA VAL A 28 -1.56 0.79 -9.82
C VAL A 28 -2.83 0.40 -9.08
N SER A 29 -3.76 -0.27 -9.76
CA SER A 29 -5.02 -0.71 -9.17
C SER A 29 -4.83 -1.71 -8.01
N ALA A 30 -3.77 -2.52 -8.06
CA ALA A 30 -3.41 -3.42 -6.98
C ALA A 30 -2.87 -2.65 -5.76
N LEU A 31 -2.03 -1.63 -5.97
CA LEU A 31 -1.53 -0.75 -4.92
C LEU A 31 -2.68 -0.03 -4.21
N ASP A 32 -3.61 0.55 -4.97
CA ASP A 32 -4.78 1.24 -4.40
C ASP A 32 -5.60 0.34 -3.47
N LYS A 33 -5.80 -0.93 -3.85
CA LYS A 33 -6.51 -1.90 -3.01
C LYS A 33 -5.80 -2.15 -1.68
N VAL A 34 -4.47 -2.15 -1.67
CA VAL A 34 -3.66 -2.32 -0.46
C VAL A 34 -3.76 -1.08 0.43
N VAL A 35 -3.64 0.12 -0.16
CA VAL A 35 -3.76 1.41 0.55
C VAL A 35 -5.13 1.54 1.21
N ILE A 36 -6.21 1.21 0.49
CA ILE A 36 -7.58 1.27 1.03
C ILE A 36 -7.75 0.29 2.21
N LYS A 37 -7.16 -0.90 2.14
CA LYS A 37 -7.23 -1.87 3.24
C LYS A 37 -6.54 -1.36 4.50
N PHE A 38 -5.31 -0.85 4.39
CA PHE A 38 -4.60 -0.28 5.54
C PHE A 38 -5.37 0.89 6.16
N ARG A 39 -5.90 1.80 5.34
CA ARG A 39 -6.70 2.94 5.84
C ARG A 39 -7.97 2.50 6.57
N ARG A 40 -8.60 1.39 6.15
CA ARG A 40 -9.79 0.83 6.84
C ARG A 40 -9.47 0.26 8.22
N GLU A 41 -8.25 -0.23 8.42
CA GLU A 41 -7.75 -0.72 9.71
C GLU A 41 -7.26 0.43 10.61
N GLY A 42 -7.36 1.69 10.16
CA GLY A 42 -6.95 2.86 10.94
C GLY A 42 -5.48 3.24 10.79
N THR A 43 -4.73 2.57 9.91
CA THR A 43 -3.31 2.85 9.65
C THR A 43 -3.14 4.06 8.74
N GLU A 44 -2.23 4.98 9.11
CA GLU A 44 -1.80 6.07 8.24
C GLU A 44 -0.95 5.50 7.09
N VAL A 45 -1.27 5.87 5.84
CA VAL A 45 -0.52 5.39 4.66
C VAL A 45 0.08 6.56 3.91
N GLU A 46 1.41 6.57 3.79
CA GLU A 46 2.20 7.50 3.00
C GLU A 46 2.79 6.79 1.78
N ILE A 47 2.65 7.38 0.59
CA ILE A 47 3.26 6.86 -0.64
C ILE A 47 4.40 7.81 -1.01
N ARG A 48 5.62 7.28 -1.18
CA ARG A 48 6.79 8.01 -1.64
C ARG A 48 7.13 7.58 -3.05
N GLY A 49 7.48 8.52 -3.92
CA GLY A 49 7.83 8.27 -5.31
C GLY A 49 9.05 9.07 -5.73
#